data_AF-W8XWS8-F1
#
_entry.id   AF-W8XWS8-F1
#
_cell.length_a   1.000
_cell.length_b   1.000
_cell.length_c   1.000
_cell.angle_alpha   90.00
_cell.angle_beta   90.00
_cell.angle_gamma   90.00
#
_symmetry.space_group_name_H-M   'P 1'
#
loop_
_entity.id
_entity.type
_entity.pdbx_description
1 polymer ?
#
loop_
_entity_poly.entity_id
_entity_poly.type
_entity_poly.pdbx_seq_one_letter_code
_entity_poly.pdbx_strand_id
1 'polypeptide(L)'
;MNGCEDLKGKFNIAYGKIEHLKTDSFISALSKDAGKSGDGLNVQCGIIDEYHAHPTSEIYDVLVSGSGARPNPLMMIITTAGLT
;
A
#
# COMPACT_ATOMS: atom_id res chain seq x y z
N MET A 1 9.49 -13.98 8.78
CA MET A 1 10.18 -13.08 9.74
C MET A 1 11.03 -13.79 10.80
N ASN A 2 11.15 -15.13 10.79
CA ASN A 2 11.87 -15.87 11.84
C ASN A 2 13.40 -15.74 11.81
N GLY A 3 13.97 -15.10 10.77
CA GLY A 3 15.42 -14.83 10.67
C GLY A 3 15.87 -13.52 11.31
N CYS A 4 14.94 -12.72 11.84
CA CYS A 4 15.24 -11.48 12.55
C CYS A 4 14.56 -11.52 13.91
N GLU A 5 15.36 -11.50 14.97
CA GLU A 5 14.87 -11.57 16.35
C GLU A 5 13.88 -10.44 16.66
N ASP A 6 14.16 -9.24 16.14
CA ASP A 6 13.31 -8.06 16.31
C ASP A 6 11.94 -8.16 15.64
N LEU A 7 11.75 -9.04 14.65
CA LEU A 7 10.49 -9.16 13.91
C LEU A 7 9.71 -10.43 14.29
N LYS A 8 10.32 -11.31 15.08
CA LYS A 8 9.75 -12.59 15.46
C LYS A 8 8.50 -12.40 16.31
N GLY A 9 7.39 -13.01 15.88
CA GLY A 9 6.11 -12.99 16.61
C GLY A 9 5.40 -11.64 16.66
N LYS A 10 5.83 -10.63 15.88
CA LYS A 10 5.20 -9.29 15.87
C LYS A 10 4.12 -9.11 14.81
N PHE A 11 4.08 -9.98 13.80
CA PHE A 11 3.21 -9.81 12.63
C PHE A 11 2.42 -11.07 12.33
N ASN A 12 1.16 -10.88 11.93
CA ASN A 12 0.34 -11.88 11.27
C ASN A 12 0.42 -11.68 9.76
N ILE A 13 0.74 -12.74 9.01
CA ILE A 13 0.89 -12.69 7.55
C ILE A 13 -0.06 -13.71 6.95
N ALA A 14 -1.10 -13.24 6.28
CA ALA A 14 -2.10 -14.08 5.65
C ALA A 14 -2.80 -13.33 4.51
N TYR A 15 -3.19 -14.05 3.46
CA TYR A 15 -4.04 -13.53 2.36
C TYR A 15 -3.55 -12.22 1.71
N GLY A 16 -2.22 -12.03 1.58
CA GLY A 16 -1.66 -10.80 0.98
C GLY A 16 -1.70 -9.57 1.90
N LYS A 17 -1.98 -9.77 3.19
CA LYS A 17 -1.96 -8.75 4.25
C LYS A 17 -0.86 -9.08 5.26
N ILE A 18 -0.12 -8.06 5.69
CA ILE A 18 0.82 -8.09 6.80
C ILE A 18 0.24 -7.18 7.89
N GLU A 19 -0.05 -7.73 9.05
CA GLU A 19 -0.69 -7.02 10.16
C GLU A 19 0.22 -7.04 11.37
N HIS A 20 0.43 -5.87 11.99
CA HIS A 20 1.22 -5.73 13.20
C HIS A 20 0.34 -5.93 14.42
N LEU A 21 0.62 -6.97 15.21
CA LEU A 21 -0.26 -7.46 16.28
C LEU A 21 -0.50 -6.48 17.43
N LYS A 22 0.39 -5.50 17.62
CA LYS A 22 0.29 -4.54 18.74
C LYS A 22 -0.57 -3.32 18.40
N THR A 23 -0.58 -2.90 17.14
CA THR A 23 -1.17 -1.62 16.72
C THR A 23 -2.33 -1.79 15.75
N ASP A 24 -2.63 -3.03 15.35
CA ASP A 24 -3.61 -3.41 14.33
C ASP A 24 -3.42 -2.69 12.97
N SER A 25 -2.25 -2.07 12.78
CA SER A 25 -1.86 -1.47 11.53
C SER A 25 -1.47 -2.56 10.54
N PHE A 26 -1.75 -2.34 9.26
CA PHE A 26 -1.48 -3.33 8.25
C PHE A 26 -0.95 -2.74 6.96
N ILE A 27 -0.31 -3.61 6.19
CA ILE A 27 0.06 -3.42 4.79
C ILE A 27 -0.73 -4.45 4.00
N SER A 28 -1.42 -4.02 2.95
CA SER A 28 -2.17 -4.92 2.07
C SER A 28 -1.80 -4.62 0.62
N ALA A 29 -1.63 -5.67 -0.18
CA ALA A 29 -1.59 -5.49 -1.63
C ALA A 29 -2.97 -5.01 -2.11
N LEU A 30 -2.96 -4.07 -3.06
CA LEU A 30 -4.18 -3.62 -3.76
C LEU A 30 -4.32 -4.41 -5.06
N SER A 31 -5.51 -4.91 -5.34
CA SER A 31 -5.83 -5.54 -6.64
C SER A 31 -6.27 -4.47 -7.65
N LYS A 32 -6.27 -4.82 -8.94
CA LYS A 32 -6.85 -3.97 -10.00
C LYS A 32 -8.29 -3.55 -9.71
N ASP A 33 -9.08 -4.39 -9.04
CA ASP A 33 -10.47 -4.09 -8.69
C ASP A 33 -10.63 -3.22 -7.44
N ALA A 34 -9.55 -2.97 -6.67
CA ALA A 34 -9.59 -2.06 -5.52
C ALA A 34 -9.94 -0.62 -5.90
N GLY A 35 -9.76 -0.24 -7.18
CA GLY A 35 -10.18 1.06 -7.70
C GLY A 35 -11.70 1.25 -7.81
N LYS A 36 -12.51 0.18 -7.68
CA LYS A 36 -13.98 0.26 -7.73
C LYS A 36 -14.64 0.41 -6.35
N SER A 37 -13.88 0.22 -5.27
CA SER A 37 -14.35 0.27 -3.88
C SER A 37 -13.65 1.39 -3.06
N GLY A 38 -13.07 2.38 -3.77
CA GLY A 38 -12.00 3.27 -3.33
C GLY A 38 -12.29 4.37 -2.29
N ASP A 39 -13.45 4.41 -1.63
CA ASP A 39 -13.79 5.51 -0.69
C ASP A 39 -13.54 5.20 0.80
N GLY A 40 -12.82 4.12 1.12
CA GLY A 40 -12.65 3.68 2.53
C GLY A 40 -11.27 3.24 2.96
N LEU A 41 -10.27 3.31 2.08
CA LEU A 41 -8.91 2.93 2.42
C LEU A 41 -8.31 4.08 3.24
N ASN A 42 -8.28 3.99 4.57
CA ASN A 42 -7.64 4.98 5.44
C ASN A 42 -6.10 4.98 5.27
N VAL A 43 -5.61 5.39 4.10
CA VAL A 43 -4.22 5.21 3.67
C VAL A 43 -3.29 6.19 4.37
N GLN A 44 -2.41 5.68 5.22
CA GLN A 44 -1.30 6.47 5.80
C GLN A 44 -0.09 6.52 4.86
N CYS A 45 0.18 5.44 4.14
CA CYS A 45 1.31 5.30 3.22
C CYS A 45 0.86 4.53 1.98
N GLY A 46 0.86 5.21 0.83
CA GLY A 46 0.62 4.60 -0.48
C GLY A 46 1.95 4.33 -1.19
N ILE A 47 2.15 3.10 -1.66
CA ILE A 47 3.33 2.72 -2.44
C ILE A 47 2.84 2.21 -3.79
N ILE A 48 3.28 2.84 -4.87
CA ILE A 48 3.06 2.35 -6.23
C ILE A 48 4.41 1.95 -6.79
N ASP A 49 4.55 0.69 -7.14
CA ASP A 49 5.75 0.14 -7.77
C ASP A 49 5.57 0.09 -9.29
N GLU A 50 6.67 0.19 -10.04
CA GLU A 50 6.69 0.24 -11.51
C GLU A 50 5.58 1.09 -12.14
N TYR A 51 5.49 2.36 -11.71
CA TYR A 51 4.41 3.26 -12.15
C TYR A 51 4.31 3.39 -13.68
N HIS A 52 5.43 3.41 -14.40
CA HIS A 52 5.42 3.47 -15.87
C HIS A 52 4.69 2.29 -16.55
N ALA A 53 4.58 1.13 -15.89
CA ALA A 53 3.92 -0.05 -16.42
C ALA A 53 2.38 0.00 -16.23
N HIS A 54 1.88 1.00 -15.52
CA HIS A 54 0.45 1.18 -15.27
C HIS A 54 -0.23 1.81 -16.50
N PRO A 55 -1.31 1.21 -17.03
CA PRO A 55 -1.99 1.75 -18.22
C PRO A 55 -2.77 3.04 -17.92
N THR A 56 -3.13 3.28 -16.66
CA THR A 56 -3.89 4.45 -16.20
C THR A 56 -3.41 4.88 -14.82
N SER A 57 -3.67 6.14 -14.45
CA SER A 57 -3.37 6.70 -13.13
C SER A 57 -4.43 6.38 -12.06
N GLU A 58 -5.41 5.52 -12.35
CA GLU A 58 -6.55 5.26 -11.45
C GLU A 58 -6.11 4.80 -10.05
N ILE A 59 -5.04 4.00 -9.95
CA ILE A 59 -4.53 3.54 -8.66
C ILE A 59 -3.95 4.69 -7.81
N TYR A 60 -3.37 5.70 -8.46
CA TYR A 60 -2.88 6.90 -7.79
C TYR A 60 -4.06 7.69 -7.22
N ASP A 61 -5.10 7.91 -8.03
CA ASP A 61 -6.27 8.68 -7.60
C ASP A 61 -6.98 8.04 -6.41
N VAL A 62 -7.07 6.71 -6.39
CA VAL A 62 -7.65 5.93 -5.28
C VAL A 62 -6.81 6.07 -4.00
N LEU A 63 -5.48 5.97 -4.11
CA LEU A 63 -4.60 6.13 -2.95
C LEU A 63 -4.62 7.56 -2.40
N VAL A 64 -4.68 8.57 -3.27
CA VAL A 64 -4.79 9.98 -2.87
C VAL A 64 -6.14 10.22 -2.19
N SER A 65 -7.25 9.77 -2.78
CA SER A 65 -8.59 9.90 -2.21
C SER A 65 -8.67 9.26 -0.82
N GLY A 66 -8.21 8.00 -0.68
CA GLY A 66 -8.21 7.28 0.60
C GLY A 66 -7.33 7.93 1.68
N SER A 67 -6.34 8.73 1.29
CA SER A 67 -5.48 9.44 2.23
C SER A 67 -6.12 10.69 2.85
N GLY A 68 -7.25 11.18 2.30
CA GLY A 68 -7.83 12.49 2.65
C GLY A 68 -8.20 12.68 4.13
N ALA A 69 -8.48 11.58 4.84
CA ALA A 69 -8.80 11.61 6.28
C ALA A 69 -7.57 11.50 7.20
N ARG A 70 -6.35 11.32 6.65
CA ARG A 70 -5.13 11.06 7.43
C ARG A 70 -4.25 12.31 7.52
N PRO A 71 -3.69 12.63 8.70
CA PRO A 71 -2.68 13.69 8.80
C PRO A 71 -1.34 13.21 8.22
N ASN A 72 -0.72 14.05 7.39
CA ASN A 72 0.59 13.82 6.77
C ASN A 72 0.74 12.42 6.11
N PRO A 73 -0.14 12.05 5.17
CA PRO A 73 0.00 10.79 4.46
C PRO A 73 1.22 10.85 3.53
N LEU A 74 1.89 9.71 3.35
CA LEU A 74 3.02 9.58 2.45
C LEU A 74 2.59 8.87 1.17
N MET A 75 2.96 9.43 0.02
CA MET A 75 2.87 8.75 -1.27
C MET A 75 4.27 8.50 -1.80
N MET A 76 4.58 7.23 -2.07
CA MET A 76 5.85 6.80 -2.64
C MET A 76 5.58 6.15 -4.00
N ILE A 77 6.26 6.66 -5.02
CA ILE A 77 6.18 6.14 -6.39
C ILE A 77 7.55 5.64 -6.77
N ILE A 78 7.63 4.36 -7.14
CA ILE A 78 8.81 3.71 -7.67
C ILE A 78 8.52 3.45 -9.15
N THR A 79 9.48 3.82 -10.00
CA THR A 79 9.37 3.57 -11.43
C THR A 79 10.76 3.39 -12.01
N THR A 80 10.86 2.56 -13.04
CA THR A 80 12.00 2.59 -13.94
C THR A 80 11.84 3.71 -14.99
N ALA A 81 12.96 4.27 -15.44
CA ALA A 81 12.98 5.20 -16.56
C ALA A 81 12.76 4.38 -17.83
N GLY A 82 11.53 4.34 -18.34
CA GLY A 82 11.26 3.76 -19.65
C GLY A 82 12.05 4.52 -20.72
N LEU A 83 12.96 3.83 -21.41
CA LEU A 83 13.54 4.33 -22.66
C LEU A 83 12.43 4.26 -23.71
N THR A 84 11.86 5.42 -24.07
CA THR A 84 11.12 5.58 -25.34
C THR A 84 12.06 5.65 -26.51
#